data_AF-A0A378A5V0-F1
#
_entry.id   AF-A0A378A5V0-F1
#
_cell.length_a   1.000
_cell.length_b   1.000
_cell.length_c   1.000
_cell.angle_alpha   90.00
_cell.angle_beta   90.00
_cell.angle_gamma   90.00
#
_symmetry.space_group_name_H-M   'P 1'
#
loop_
_entity.id
_entity.type
_entity.pdbx_description
1 polymer ?
#
loop_
_entity_poly.entity_id
_entity_poly.type
_entity_poly.pdbx_seq_one_letter_code
_entity_poly.pdbx_strand_id
1 'polypeptide(L)'
;METDNVGVAMKMVEEGEVDAAVASELSARYMIDHYYPQGLHYTRIDGLPVAAIRLAIPRDEPVLAAILNKALQVIPPRDILQMTEKWSKISSQQIENWSQYSRQFLPADRLCAGADRHQPRLGTLPVSGSAQT
;
A
#
# COMPACT_ATOMS: atom_id res chain seq x y z
N MET A 1 6.55 -3.05 19.55
CA MET A 1 6.81 -1.79 18.82
C MET A 1 5.66 -1.60 17.85
N GLU A 2 5.08 -0.40 17.78
CA GLU A 2 4.02 -0.06 16.84
C GLU A 2 4.62 0.62 15.61
N THR A 3 4.11 0.32 14.42
CA THR A 3 4.56 0.89 13.15
C THR A 3 3.39 1.45 12.38
N ASP A 4 3.66 2.42 11.50
CA ASP A 4 2.60 3.08 10.71
C ASP A 4 2.00 2.16 9.63
N ASN A 5 2.74 1.14 9.17
CA ASN A 5 2.27 0.20 8.17
C ASN A 5 2.99 -1.15 8.24
N VAL A 6 2.38 -2.14 7.57
CA VAL A 6 2.86 -3.53 7.54
C VAL A 6 4.20 -3.66 6.80
N GLY A 7 4.45 -2.84 5.78
CA GLY A 7 5.70 -2.84 5.01
C GLY A 7 6.92 -2.55 5.88
N VAL A 8 6.84 -1.51 6.71
CA VAL A 8 7.88 -1.16 7.67
C VAL A 8 8.07 -2.27 8.69
N ALA A 9 6.97 -2.83 9.22
CA ALA A 9 7.06 -3.92 10.21
C ALA A 9 7.76 -5.16 9.66
N MET A 10 7.42 -5.61 8.44
CA MET A 10 8.06 -6.77 7.83
C MET A 10 9.52 -6.52 7.47
N LYS A 11 9.85 -5.30 7.04
CA LYS A 11 11.24 -4.92 6.79
C LYS A 11 12.10 -5.04 8.06
N MET A 12 11.58 -4.58 9.19
CA MET A 12 12.29 -4.71 10.48
C MET A 12 12.50 -6.17 10.91
N VAL A 13 11.56 -7.07 10.58
CA VAL A 13 11.73 -8.52 10.81
C VAL A 13 12.86 -9.07 9.93
N GLU A 14 12.90 -8.66 8.66
CA GLU A 14 13.94 -9.10 7.72
C GLU A 14 15.33 -8.58 8.11
N GLU A 15 15.42 -7.33 8.58
CA GLU A 15 16.66 -6.73 9.10
C GLU A 15 17.06 -7.27 10.49
N GLY A 16 16.21 -8.08 11.13
CA GLY A 16 16.47 -8.68 12.44
C GLY A 16 16.33 -7.72 13.62
N GLU A 17 15.69 -6.56 13.43
CA GLU A 17 15.43 -5.59 14.51
C GLU A 17 14.33 -6.07 15.46
N VAL A 18 13.42 -6.93 14.97
CA VAL A 18 12.34 -7.55 15.74
C VAL A 18 12.18 -9.03 15.35
N ASP A 19 11.72 -9.86 16.28
CA ASP A 19 11.56 -11.30 16.05
C ASP A 19 10.37 -11.65 15.14
N ALA A 20 9.31 -10.84 15.18
CA ALA A 20 8.07 -11.08 14.43
C ALA A 20 7.23 -9.80 14.26
N ALA A 21 6.43 -9.79 13.19
CA ALA A 21 5.41 -8.76 12.93
C ALA A 21 4.01 -9.39 12.86
N VAL A 22 3.01 -8.68 13.38
CA VAL A 22 1.60 -9.08 13.29
C VAL A 22 0.94 -8.32 12.15
N ALA A 23 0.35 -9.07 11.21
CA ALA A 23 -0.36 -8.52 10.05
C ALA A 23 -1.59 -9.36 9.70
N SER A 24 -2.45 -8.84 8.83
CA SER A 24 -3.52 -9.66 8.25
C SER A 24 -2.92 -10.78 7.39
N GLU A 25 -3.57 -11.95 7.37
CA GLU A 25 -3.10 -13.11 6.58
C GLU A 25 -2.95 -12.77 5.08
N LEU A 26 -3.88 -11.97 4.55
CA LEU A 26 -3.82 -11.50 3.17
C LEU A 26 -2.58 -10.63 2.91
N SER A 27 -2.29 -9.68 3.80
CA SER A 27 -1.13 -8.79 3.67
C SER A 27 0.17 -9.56 3.84
N ALA A 28 0.26 -10.47 4.82
CA ALA A 28 1.45 -11.27 5.07
C ALA A 28 1.77 -12.17 3.87
N ARG A 29 0.78 -12.91 3.36
CA ARG A 29 0.95 -13.78 2.20
C ARG A 29 1.39 -12.99 0.96
N TYR A 30 0.70 -11.88 0.66
CA TYR A 30 1.09 -11.03 -0.46
C TYR A 30 2.54 -10.55 -0.33
N MET A 31 2.93 -9.97 0.81
CA MET A 31 4.27 -9.40 0.92
C MET A 31 5.38 -10.46 0.94
N ILE A 32 5.15 -11.60 1.58
CA ILE A 32 6.12 -12.70 1.57
C ILE A 32 6.29 -13.23 0.14
N ASP A 33 5.19 -13.53 -0.55
CA ASP A 33 5.25 -14.10 -1.90
C ASP A 33 5.92 -13.16 -2.92
N HIS A 34 5.79 -11.83 -2.75
CA HIS A 34 6.27 -10.84 -3.73
C HIS A 34 7.62 -10.21 -3.38
N TYR A 35 7.91 -10.00 -2.10
CA TYR A 35 9.10 -9.25 -1.65
C TYR A 35 10.08 -10.10 -0.84
N TYR A 36 9.61 -11.15 -0.16
CA TYR A 36 10.44 -11.96 0.74
C TYR A 36 10.30 -13.48 0.52
N PRO A 37 10.28 -14.00 -0.73
CA PRO A 37 9.87 -15.38 -1.02
C PRO A 37 10.78 -16.46 -0.42
N GLN A 38 12.00 -16.09 0.00
CA GLN A 38 13.00 -16.99 0.59
C GLN A 38 13.47 -16.53 1.99
N GLY A 39 12.94 -15.41 2.49
CA GLY A 39 13.46 -14.77 3.71
C GLY A 39 12.49 -14.82 4.89
N LEU A 40 11.19 -14.73 4.62
CA LEU A 40 10.17 -14.66 5.67
C LEU A 40 9.11 -15.76 5.47
N HIS A 41 8.54 -16.21 6.59
CA HIS A 41 7.42 -17.13 6.61
C HIS A 41 6.34 -16.58 7.55
N TYR A 42 5.08 -16.94 7.31
CA TYR A 42 3.98 -16.58 8.20
C TYR A 42 3.38 -17.83 8.84
N THR A 43 2.82 -17.63 10.03
CA THR A 43 1.99 -18.60 10.73
C THR A 43 0.73 -17.90 11.24
N ARG A 44 -0.34 -18.65 11.44
CA ARG A 44 -1.55 -18.13 12.06
C ARG A 44 -1.41 -18.24 13.58
N ILE A 45 -1.87 -17.21 14.28
CA ILE A 45 -1.96 -17.24 15.74
C ILE A 45 -3.28 -17.92 16.10
N ASP A 46 -3.18 -19.05 16.78
CA ASP A 46 -4.35 -19.81 17.23
C ASP A 46 -5.18 -19.01 18.23
N GLY A 47 -6.51 -19.17 18.16
CA GLY A 47 -7.45 -18.50 19.06
C GLY A 47 -7.77 -17.04 18.72
N LEU A 48 -7.15 -16.44 17.70
CA LEU A 48 -7.54 -15.13 17.20
C LEU A 48 -8.54 -15.24 16.04
N PRO A 49 -9.56 -14.35 15.97
CA PRO A 49 -10.46 -14.31 14.84
C PRO A 49 -9.71 -13.89 13.57
N VAL A 50 -10.12 -14.44 12.43
CA VAL A 50 -9.58 -14.04 11.13
C VAL A 50 -9.91 -12.57 10.87
N ALA A 51 -8.90 -11.79 10.46
CA ALA A 51 -9.09 -10.40 10.07
C ALA A 51 -10.08 -10.30 8.89
N ALA A 52 -11.25 -9.72 9.14
CA ALA A 52 -12.28 -9.52 8.13
C ALA A 52 -12.17 -8.12 7.51
N ILE A 53 -12.06 -8.06 6.19
CA ILE A 53 -12.08 -6.79 5.44
C ILE A 53 -13.54 -6.39 5.23
N ARG A 54 -13.86 -5.12 5.53
CA ARG A 54 -15.21 -4.56 5.39
C ARG A 54 -15.13 -3.14 4.82
N LEU A 55 -16.19 -2.70 4.16
CA LEU A 55 -16.36 -1.31 3.79
C LEU A 55 -16.85 -0.51 4.99
N ALA A 56 -16.21 0.63 5.26
CA ALA A 56 -16.65 1.59 6.26
C ALA A 56 -17.45 2.71 5.59
N ILE A 57 -18.58 3.08 6.19
CA ILE A 57 -19.50 4.11 5.70
C ILE A 57 -19.78 5.10 6.86
N PRO A 58 -19.94 6.41 6.60
CA PRO A 58 -20.43 7.36 7.59
C PRO A 58 -21.74 6.90 8.24
N ARG A 59 -21.91 7.20 9.53
CA ARG A 59 -23.06 6.72 10.32
C ARG A 59 -24.38 7.35 9.87
N ASP A 60 -24.33 8.53 9.29
CA ASP A 60 -25.44 9.33 8.78
C ASP A 60 -25.89 8.91 7.37
N GLU A 61 -25.26 7.89 6.77
CA GLU A 61 -25.56 7.41 5.40
C GLU A 61 -26.11 5.96 5.37
N PRO A 62 -27.26 5.68 6.02
CA PRO A 62 -27.80 4.31 6.10
C PRO A 62 -28.26 3.76 4.76
N VAL A 63 -28.68 4.63 3.83
CA VAL A 63 -29.13 4.23 2.49
C VAL A 63 -27.93 3.72 1.67
N LEU A 64 -26.80 4.42 1.71
CA LEU A 64 -25.56 3.98 1.05
C LEU A 64 -25.07 2.64 1.64
N ALA A 65 -25.07 2.52 2.97
CA ALA A 65 -24.73 1.27 3.64
C ALA A 65 -25.64 0.11 3.18
N ALA A 66 -26.95 0.35 3.05
CA ALA A 66 -27.90 -0.65 2.57
C ALA A 66 -27.65 -1.05 1.11
N ILE A 67 -27.35 -0.10 0.22
CA ILE A 67 -27.03 -0.37 -1.19
C ILE A 67 -25.76 -1.21 -1.29
N LEU A 68 -24.68 -0.81 -0.61
CA LEU A 68 -23.41 -1.53 -0.62
C LEU A 68 -23.56 -2.94 -0.02
N ASN A 69 -24.30 -3.08 1.08
CA ASN A 69 -24.54 -4.39 1.68
C ASN A 69 -25.34 -5.33 0.76
N LYS A 70 -26.31 -4.81 0.00
CA LYS A 70 -27.04 -5.61 -1.00
C LYS A 70 -26.12 -6.02 -2.15
N ALA A 71 -25.30 -5.10 -2.64
CA ALA A 71 -24.34 -5.36 -3.70
C ALA A 71 -23.29 -6.41 -3.27
N LEU A 72 -22.83 -6.37 -2.02
CA LEU A 72 -21.89 -7.37 -1.50
C LEU A 72 -22.53 -8.75 -1.31
N GLN A 73 -23.80 -8.81 -0.91
CA GLN A 73 -24.52 -10.08 -0.67
C GLN A 73 -24.79 -10.90 -1.93
N VAL A 74 -24.87 -10.26 -3.10
CA VAL A 74 -25.07 -10.97 -4.37
C VAL A 74 -23.78 -11.58 -4.93
N ILE A 75 -22.60 -11.26 -4.36
CA ILE A 75 -21.33 -11.81 -4.81
C ILE A 75 -21.17 -13.23 -4.24
N PRO A 76 -21.09 -14.27 -5.09
CA PRO A 76 -20.90 -15.64 -4.61
C PRO A 76 -19.55 -15.81 -3.89
N PRO A 77 -19.47 -16.64 -2.83
CA PRO A 77 -18.21 -16.91 -2.13
C PRO A 77 -17.09 -17.41 -3.05
N ARG A 78 -17.44 -18.18 -4.09
CA ARG A 78 -16.51 -18.65 -5.12
C ARG A 78 -15.80 -17.50 -5.83
N ASP A 79 -16.52 -16.43 -6.15
CA ASP A 79 -15.98 -15.31 -6.91
C ASP A 79 -15.05 -14.46 -6.03
N ILE A 80 -15.37 -14.34 -4.73
CA ILE A 80 -14.47 -13.74 -3.73
C ILE A 80 -13.16 -14.53 -3.62
N LEU A 81 -13.24 -15.87 -3.55
CA LEU A 81 -12.05 -16.74 -3.51
C LEU A 81 -11.20 -16.59 -4.77
N GLN A 82 -11.83 -16.66 -5.95
CA GLN A 82 -11.13 -16.49 -7.22
C GLN A 82 -10.47 -15.12 -7.34
N MET A 83 -11.14 -14.06 -6.90
CA MET A 83 -10.57 -12.73 -6.87
C MET A 83 -9.35 -12.69 -5.94
N THR A 84 -9.49 -13.18 -4.71
CA THR A 84 -8.41 -13.19 -3.70
C THR A 84 -7.19 -13.97 -4.18
N GLU A 85 -7.38 -15.12 -4.82
CA GLU A 85 -6.29 -15.90 -5.41
C GLU A 85 -5.59 -15.16 -6.55
N LYS A 86 -6.35 -14.52 -7.44
CA LYS A 86 -5.78 -13.74 -8.54
C LYS A 86 -4.89 -12.62 -8.02
N TRP A 87 -5.39 -11.83 -7.05
CA TRP A 87 -4.63 -10.74 -6.44
C TRP A 87 -3.38 -11.23 -5.69
N SER A 88 -3.47 -12.37 -5.01
CA SER A 88 -2.34 -12.95 -4.28
C SER A 88 -1.27 -13.57 -5.19
N LYS A 89 -1.59 -13.88 -6.44
CA LYS A 89 -0.70 -14.57 -7.39
C LYS A 89 -0.18 -13.66 -8.51
N ILE A 90 -0.38 -12.33 -8.42
CA ILE A 90 0.16 -11.37 -9.40
C ILE A 90 1.68 -11.41 -9.36
N SER A 91 2.31 -12.24 -10.20
CA SER A 91 3.76 -12.42 -10.15
C SER A 91 4.52 -11.11 -10.41
N SER A 92 5.68 -10.97 -9.77
CA SER A 92 6.61 -9.84 -9.93
C SER A 92 6.94 -9.51 -11.40
N GLN A 93 6.88 -10.50 -12.30
CA GLN A 93 7.06 -10.32 -13.74
C GLN A 93 6.03 -9.37 -14.38
N GLN A 94 4.80 -9.30 -13.86
CA GLN A 94 3.77 -8.38 -14.37
C GLN A 94 4.06 -6.91 -13.98
N ILE A 95 4.67 -6.69 -12.80
CA ILE A 95 5.06 -5.36 -12.30
C ILE A 95 6.28 -4.84 -13.06
N GLU A 96 7.25 -5.70 -13.36
CA GLU A 96 8.46 -5.33 -14.10
C GLU A 96 8.15 -4.86 -15.52
N ASN A 97 7.18 -5.50 -16.19
CA ASN A 97 6.68 -5.08 -17.50
C ASN A 97 5.96 -3.72 -17.46
N TRP A 98 5.23 -3.40 -16.39
CA TRP A 98 4.53 -2.10 -16.26
C TRP A 98 5.50 -0.92 -16.27
N SER A 99 6.67 -1.04 -15.62
CA SER A 99 7.70 0.02 -15.62
C SER A 99 8.19 0.39 -17.04
N GLN A 100 8.17 -0.57 -17.96
CA GLN A 100 8.56 -0.36 -19.35
C GLN A 100 7.46 0.39 -20.14
N TYR A 101 6.19 0.05 -19.91
CA TYR A 101 5.05 0.71 -20.59
C TYR A 101 4.70 2.08 -19.99
N SER A 102 4.79 2.24 -18.67
CA SER A 102 4.38 3.46 -17.98
C SER A 102 5.23 4.68 -18.34
N ARG A 103 6.46 4.47 -18.84
CA ARG A 103 7.33 5.54 -19.37
C ARG A 103 6.71 6.33 -20.52
N GLN A 104 5.80 5.73 -21.28
CA GLN A 104 5.12 6.43 -22.38
C GLN A 104 3.99 7.34 -21.88
N PHE A 105 3.46 7.06 -20.68
CA PHE A 105 2.30 7.77 -20.12
C PHE A 105 2.68 8.78 -19.03
N LEU A 106 3.81 8.58 -18.34
CA LEU A 106 4.34 9.49 -17.33
C LEU A 106 5.57 10.21 -17.90
N PRO A 107 5.42 11.41 -18.49
CA PRO A 107 6.58 12.22 -18.87
C PRO A 107 7.41 12.52 -17.60
N ALA A 108 8.70 12.15 -17.65
CA ALA A 108 9.64 12.13 -16.52
C ALA A 108 9.93 13.52 -15.90
N ASP A 109 9.34 14.55 -16.46
CA ASP A 109 9.59 15.97 -16.24
C ASP A 109 8.79 16.56 -15.06
N ARG A 110 8.01 15.75 -14.31
CA ARG A 110 7.23 16.24 -13.16
C ARG A 110 7.20 15.37 -11.89
N LEU A 111 8.15 14.46 -11.70
CA LEU A 111 8.30 13.75 -10.43
C LEU A 111 9.43 14.34 -9.58
N CYS A 112 9.17 15.46 -8.92
CA CYS A 112 9.97 15.86 -7.76
C CYS A 112 9.52 15.02 -6.55
N ALA A 113 10.12 13.85 -6.35
CA ALA A 113 10.05 13.14 -5.07
C ALA A 113 11.01 13.84 -4.07
N GLY A 114 10.60 15.00 -3.57
CA GLY A 114 11.34 15.72 -2.53
C GLY A 114 11.01 15.13 -1.16
N ALA A 115 11.89 14.27 -0.64
CA ALA A 115 11.93 13.98 0.79
C ALA A 115 12.62 15.15 1.51
N ASP A 116 11.90 16.24 1.75
CA ASP A 116 12.43 17.39 2.47
C ASP A 116 12.30 17.18 3.99
N ARG A 117 13.28 16.45 4.56
CA ARG A 117 13.61 16.52 5.99
C ARG A 117 14.71 17.58 6.10
N HIS A 118 14.38 18.70 6.73
CA HIS A 118 15.23 19.86 7.06
C HIS A 118 15.19 21.03 6.07
N GLN A 119 14.21 21.93 6.25
CA GLN A 119 14.39 23.34 5.90
C GLN A 119 15.35 24.02 6.90
N PRO A 120 16.43 24.68 6.45
CA PRO A 120 17.02 25.80 7.15
C PRO A 120 16.54 27.12 6.53
N ARG A 121 16.23 28.08 7.39
CA ARG A 121 15.89 29.46 7.01
C ARG A 121 17.11 30.25 6.53
N LEU A 122 16.80 31.23 5.68
CA LEU A 122 17.48 32.51 5.40
C LEU A 122 18.54 32.59 4.29
N GLY A 123 18.29 33.55 3.39
CA GLY A 123 19.25 34.16 2.47
C GLY A 123 18.56 35.08 1.45
N THR A 124 18.29 36.33 1.80
CA THR A 124 17.85 37.39 0.88
C THR A 124 18.99 37.87 -0.02
N LEU A 125 18.68 38.31 -1.26
CA LEU A 125 19.24 39.48 -2.02
C LEU A 125 19.14 39.22 -3.55
N PRO A 126 19.20 40.24 -4.44
CA PRO A 126 18.70 41.61 -4.35
C PRO A 126 17.75 41.98 -5.53
N VAL A 127 17.00 43.07 -5.38
CA VAL A 127 16.24 43.71 -6.47
C VAL A 127 17.17 44.65 -7.24
N SER A 128 17.24 44.48 -8.56
CA SER A 128 17.74 45.45 -9.54
C SER A 128 16.89 45.22 -10.79
N GLY A 129 16.19 46.17 -11.41
CA GLY A 129 16.39 47.60 -11.53
C GLY A 129 16.34 47.93 -13.03
N SER A 130 15.18 48.42 -13.50
CA SER A 130 14.93 49.25 -14.70
C SER A 130 15.51 48.85 -16.07
N ALA A 131 14.66 48.77 -17.10
CA ALA A 131 14.50 49.85 -18.08
C ALA A 131 13.36 49.54 -19.08
N GLN A 132 12.57 50.59 -19.34
CA GLN A 132 11.58 50.69 -20.42
C GLN A 132 12.27 50.68 -21.78
N THR A 133 11.58 50.17 -22.80
CA THR A 133 11.32 50.89 -24.07
C THR A 133 10.03 50.34 -24.64
#